data_AF-A0A2M7CPW0-F1
#
_entry.id   AF-A0A2M7CPW0-F1
#
_cell.length_a   1.000
_cell.length_b   1.000
_cell.length_c   1.000
_cell.angle_alpha   90.00
_cell.angle_beta   90.00
_cell.angle_gamma   90.00
#
_symmetry.space_group_name_H-M   'P 1'
#
loop_
_entity.id
_entity.type
_entity.pdbx_description
1 polymer ?
#
loop_
_entity_poly.entity_id
_entity_poly.type
_entity_poly.pdbx_seq_one_letter_code
_entity_poly.pdbx_strand_id
1 'polypeptide(L)'
;MSLWLIVPRDPLIFRDGKPFTATPGERSKSLGFPFPSTLAGAVRTRSGTNPQESFDVNRIGELLTKSVRGPLLVELDADGKIAQHYFPAPADALLVDAEEDKAKDEDKVQCYALAPINPPQDALTDLTDLALVGHVPHVKEKPYHKAPRHWNWGTMQSWLMGAFDTDKPIDPKTIG
;
A
#
# COMPACT_ATOMS: atom_id res chain seq x y z
N MET A 1 -13.35 -16.18 12.94
CA MET A 1 -12.42 -15.66 11.91
C MET A 1 -11.01 -15.89 12.43
N SER A 2 -10.14 -16.53 11.67
CA SER A 2 -8.76 -16.82 12.10
C SER A 2 -7.79 -15.84 11.44
N LEU A 3 -6.88 -15.27 12.23
CA LEU A 3 -5.81 -14.42 11.74
C LEU A 3 -4.52 -15.24 11.62
N TRP A 4 -3.79 -15.05 10.53
CA TRP A 4 -2.53 -15.75 10.26
C TRP A 4 -1.45 -14.69 10.10
N LEU A 5 -0.41 -14.77 10.93
CA LEU A 5 0.74 -13.88 10.84
C LEU A 5 1.82 -14.55 9.98
N ILE A 6 2.30 -13.84 8.97
CA ILE A 6 3.41 -14.27 8.14
C ILE A 6 4.62 -13.45 8.54
N VAL A 7 5.53 -14.08 9.29
CA VAL A 7 6.79 -13.46 9.72
C VAL A 7 7.92 -13.97 8.81
N PRO A 8 8.50 -13.12 7.94
CA PRO A 8 9.64 -13.53 7.14
C PRO A 8 10.84 -13.80 8.04
N ARG A 9 11.50 -14.96 7.86
CA ARG A 9 12.78 -15.25 8.51
C ARG A 9 13.95 -14.56 7.82
N ASP A 10 13.83 -14.37 6.51
CA ASP A 10 14.82 -13.80 5.60
C ASP A 10 14.10 -12.89 4.59
N PRO A 11 14.82 -12.03 3.85
CA PRO A 11 14.24 -11.21 2.80
C PRO A 11 13.41 -12.02 1.80
N LEU A 12 12.20 -11.53 1.50
CA LEU A 12 11.29 -12.17 0.55
C LEU A 12 11.40 -11.55 -0.85
N ILE A 13 11.12 -12.37 -1.86
CA ILE A 13 11.02 -11.93 -3.26
C ILE A 13 9.59 -12.17 -3.75
N PHE A 14 8.91 -11.09 -4.11
CA PHE A 14 7.61 -11.11 -4.78
C PHE A 14 7.79 -10.60 -6.20
N ARG A 15 7.67 -11.48 -7.20
CA ARG A 15 7.93 -11.11 -8.59
C ARG A 15 6.78 -10.32 -9.20
N ASP A 16 7.12 -9.39 -10.11
CA ASP A 16 6.17 -8.57 -10.87
C ASP A 16 5.62 -9.25 -12.14
N GLY A 17 5.96 -10.53 -12.37
CA GLY A 17 5.52 -11.32 -13.52
C GLY A 17 6.34 -11.12 -14.79
N LYS A 18 7.35 -10.23 -14.80
CA LYS A 18 8.24 -10.11 -15.95
C LYS A 18 9.08 -11.38 -16.13
N PRO A 19 9.36 -11.79 -17.38
CA PRO A 19 10.29 -12.88 -17.65
C PRO A 19 11.60 -12.68 -16.91
N PHE A 20 12.13 -13.77 -16.37
CA PHE A 20 13.44 -13.82 -15.75
C PHE A 20 14.09 -15.08 -16.28
N THR A 21 15.10 -14.88 -17.12
CA THR A 21 15.93 -15.92 -17.69
C THR A 21 17.32 -15.83 -17.07
N ALA A 22 18.14 -16.85 -17.25
CA ALA A 22 19.54 -16.82 -16.77
C ALA A 22 20.44 -15.91 -17.62
N THR A 23 19.88 -14.92 -18.33
CA THR A 23 20.62 -14.02 -19.20
C THR A 23 21.44 -13.05 -18.35
N PRO A 24 22.77 -12.96 -18.56
CA PRO A 24 23.61 -12.03 -17.83
C PRO A 24 23.11 -10.59 -17.96
N GLY A 25 22.91 -9.91 -16.83
CA GLY A 25 22.44 -8.52 -16.77
C GLY A 25 20.93 -8.35 -16.52
N GLU A 26 20.13 -9.42 -16.56
CA GLU A 26 18.74 -9.34 -16.14
C GLU A 26 18.61 -9.10 -14.63
N ARG A 27 17.88 -8.05 -14.25
CA ARG A 27 17.59 -7.71 -12.85
C ARG A 27 16.12 -7.99 -12.55
N SER A 28 15.86 -8.91 -11.63
CA SER A 28 14.53 -9.06 -11.05
C SER A 28 14.31 -8.00 -9.96
N LYS A 29 13.19 -7.28 -10.02
CA LYS A 29 12.75 -6.39 -8.94
C LYS A 29 11.65 -7.09 -8.16
N SER A 30 11.79 -7.09 -6.83
CA SER A 30 10.69 -7.50 -5.97
C SER A 30 9.65 -6.38 -5.88
N LEU A 31 8.39 -6.75 -5.79
CA LEU A 31 7.31 -5.88 -5.33
C LEU A 31 7.58 -5.53 -3.86
N GLY A 32 7.17 -4.33 -3.46
CA GLY A 32 7.28 -3.87 -2.07
C GLY A 32 6.29 -4.55 -1.12
N PHE A 33 5.24 -5.16 -1.66
CA PHE A 33 4.24 -5.91 -0.90
C PHE A 33 3.63 -7.00 -1.81
N PRO A 34 3.28 -8.18 -1.28
CA PRO A 34 2.75 -9.27 -2.11
C PRO A 34 1.34 -8.96 -2.61
N PHE A 35 0.99 -9.52 -3.76
CA PHE A 35 -0.40 -9.53 -4.21
C PHE A 35 -1.27 -10.40 -3.29
N PRO A 36 -2.57 -10.08 -3.14
CA PRO A 36 -3.52 -10.92 -2.42
C PRO A 36 -3.53 -12.39 -2.90
N SER A 37 -3.41 -12.59 -4.21
CA SER A 37 -3.35 -13.93 -4.81
C SER A 37 -2.12 -14.73 -4.39
N THR A 38 -0.96 -14.08 -4.24
CA THR A 38 0.28 -14.72 -3.79
C THR A 38 0.11 -15.34 -2.40
N LEU A 39 -0.46 -14.60 -1.45
CA LEU A 39 -0.68 -15.10 -0.10
C LEU A 39 -1.83 -16.08 -0.01
N ALA A 40 -2.91 -15.86 -0.75
CA ALA A 40 -3.99 -16.85 -0.85
C ALA A 40 -3.45 -18.19 -1.36
N GLY A 41 -2.57 -18.17 -2.35
CA GLY A 41 -1.83 -19.34 -2.82
C GLY A 41 -1.01 -19.99 -1.72
N ALA A 42 -0.15 -19.23 -1.04
CA ALA A 42 0.69 -19.74 0.04
C ALA A 42 -0.12 -20.40 1.18
N VAL A 43 -1.20 -19.76 1.63
CA VAL A 43 -2.09 -20.27 2.69
C VAL A 43 -2.79 -21.56 2.23
N ARG A 44 -3.28 -21.60 0.99
CA ARG A 44 -3.94 -22.78 0.42
C ARG A 44 -2.96 -23.94 0.25
N THR A 45 -1.75 -23.67 -0.25
CA THR A 45 -0.69 -24.68 -0.36
C THR A 45 -0.38 -25.26 1.00
N ARG A 46 -0.09 -24.43 2.01
CA ARG A 46 0.20 -24.90 3.37
C ARG A 46 -0.96 -25.69 3.99
N SER A 47 -2.20 -25.27 3.74
CA SER A 47 -3.40 -25.96 4.22
C SER A 47 -3.65 -27.31 3.53
N GLY A 48 -3.19 -27.46 2.28
CA GLY A 48 -3.30 -28.66 1.45
C GLY A 48 -2.12 -29.61 1.58
N THR A 49 -1.03 -29.21 2.24
CA THR A 49 0.13 -30.05 2.50
C THR A 49 -0.21 -31.15 3.51
N ASN A 50 0.10 -32.40 3.18
CA ASN A 50 -0.07 -33.57 4.05
C ASN A 50 1.13 -33.75 5.01
N PRO A 51 1.08 -34.72 5.95
CA PRO A 51 2.20 -34.99 6.86
C PRO A 51 3.51 -35.40 6.17
N GLN A 52 3.47 -35.83 4.91
CA GLN A 52 4.62 -36.16 4.08
C GLN A 52 5.14 -34.95 3.29
N GLU A 53 4.73 -33.73 3.65
CA GLU A 53 5.14 -32.46 3.04
C GLU A 53 4.79 -32.30 1.56
N SER A 54 3.91 -33.15 1.02
CA SER A 54 3.41 -33.05 -0.35
C SER A 54 2.01 -32.43 -0.39
N PHE A 55 1.71 -31.72 -1.47
CA PHE A 55 0.38 -31.14 -1.66
C PHE A 55 -0.63 -32.20 -2.07
N ASP A 56 -1.72 -32.34 -1.32
CA ASP A 56 -2.81 -33.26 -1.64
C ASP A 56 -3.74 -32.67 -2.71
N VAL A 57 -3.57 -33.14 -3.94
CA VAL A 57 -4.35 -32.70 -5.12
C VAL A 57 -5.84 -32.96 -4.98
N ASN A 58 -6.26 -33.93 -4.16
CA ASN A 58 -7.68 -34.23 -3.97
C ASN A 58 -8.39 -33.13 -3.17
N ARG A 59 -7.64 -32.26 -2.50
CA ARG A 59 -8.17 -31.17 -1.67
C ARG A 59 -8.31 -29.84 -2.42
N ILE A 60 -7.94 -29.77 -3.70
CA ILE A 60 -8.01 -28.53 -4.49
C ILE A 60 -9.41 -27.90 -4.43
N GLY A 61 -10.46 -28.69 -4.65
CA GLY A 61 -11.84 -28.21 -4.61
C GLY A 61 -12.20 -27.56 -3.26
N GLU A 62 -11.86 -28.23 -2.15
CA GLU A 62 -12.06 -27.70 -0.79
C GLU A 62 -11.29 -26.40 -0.57
N LEU A 63 -10.01 -26.36 -0.95
CA LEU A 63 -9.11 -25.23 -0.69
C LEU A 63 -9.46 -23.97 -1.48
N LEU A 64 -10.02 -24.11 -2.69
CA LEU A 64 -10.48 -22.98 -3.49
C LEU A 64 -11.69 -22.27 -2.86
N THR A 65 -12.50 -22.97 -2.06
CA THR A 65 -13.62 -22.35 -1.34
C THR A 65 -13.17 -21.50 -0.15
N LYS A 66 -11.92 -21.66 0.31
CA LYS A 66 -11.37 -20.84 1.40
C LYS A 66 -11.11 -19.42 0.91
N SER A 67 -11.91 -18.48 1.42
CA SER A 67 -11.71 -17.04 1.22
C SER A 67 -10.58 -16.55 2.12
N VAL A 68 -9.57 -15.94 1.52
CA VAL A 68 -8.47 -15.26 2.22
C VAL A 68 -8.67 -13.76 2.08
N ARG A 69 -8.62 -13.02 3.19
CA ARG A 69 -8.70 -11.56 3.21
C ARG A 69 -7.33 -10.99 3.54
N GLY A 70 -6.97 -9.87 2.92
CA GLY A 70 -5.66 -9.24 3.05
C GLY A 70 -4.82 -9.35 1.78
N PRO A 71 -3.48 -9.16 1.87
CA PRO A 71 -2.70 -8.90 3.07
C PRO A 71 -2.93 -7.55 3.73
N LEU A 72 -2.70 -7.50 5.04
CA LEU A 72 -2.50 -6.27 5.78
C LEU A 72 -1.08 -6.28 6.35
N LEU A 73 -0.39 -5.15 6.26
CA LEU A 73 0.92 -4.97 6.89
C LEU A 73 0.69 -4.69 8.37
N VAL A 74 1.52 -5.26 9.24
CA VAL A 74 1.43 -5.06 10.69
C VAL A 74 2.81 -4.83 11.27
N GLU A 75 2.86 -4.01 12.31
CA GLU A 75 4.00 -3.90 13.21
C GLU A 75 3.76 -4.80 14.41
N LEU A 76 4.83 -5.45 14.87
CA LEU A 76 4.80 -6.32 16.04
C LEU A 76 5.51 -5.65 17.21
N ASP A 77 4.97 -5.82 18.42
CA ASP A 77 5.66 -5.44 19.65
C ASP A 77 6.78 -6.43 20.01
N ALA A 78 7.48 -6.17 21.12
CA ALA A 78 8.57 -7.02 21.62
C ALA A 78 8.12 -8.46 21.98
N ASP A 79 6.82 -8.67 22.24
CA ASP A 79 6.24 -9.98 22.53
C ASP A 79 5.73 -10.69 21.27
N GLY A 80 5.91 -10.09 20.08
CA GLY A 80 5.44 -10.62 18.80
C GLY A 80 3.93 -10.48 18.58
N LYS A 81 3.24 -9.65 19.36
CA LYS A 81 1.82 -9.34 19.15
C LYS A 81 1.68 -8.15 18.21
N ILE A 82 0.54 -8.07 17.53
CA ILE A 82 0.27 -6.96 16.61
C ILE A 82 0.08 -5.66 17.42
N ALA A 83 0.99 -4.72 17.24
CA ALA A 83 0.95 -3.40 17.84
C ALA A 83 0.16 -2.41 16.97
N GLN A 84 0.34 -2.49 15.64
CA GLN A 84 -0.28 -1.55 14.70
C GLN A 84 -0.59 -2.22 13.35
N HIS A 85 -1.64 -1.74 12.69
CA HIS A 85 -1.99 -2.12 11.32
C HIS A 85 -1.65 -0.99 10.36
N TYR A 86 -1.18 -1.39 9.18
CA TYR A 86 -0.81 -0.51 8.09
C TYR A 86 -1.59 -0.88 6.83
N PHE A 87 -2.16 0.14 6.19
CA PHE A 87 -3.01 0.03 5.02
C PHE A 87 -2.37 0.75 3.85
N PRO A 88 -2.55 0.33 2.59
CA PRO A 88 -2.08 1.10 1.44
C PRO A 88 -2.53 2.56 1.55
N ALA A 89 -1.62 3.50 1.28
CA ALA A 89 -1.93 4.92 1.26
C ALA A 89 -3.13 5.17 0.32
N PRO A 90 -4.10 6.00 0.70
CA PRO A 90 -5.23 6.33 -0.17
C PRO A 90 -4.74 6.92 -1.49
N ALA A 91 -5.31 6.46 -2.61
CA ALA A 91 -4.91 6.94 -3.94
C ALA A 91 -5.31 8.41 -4.18
N ASP A 92 -6.27 8.89 -3.41
CA ASP A 92 -6.78 10.25 -3.39
C ASP A 92 -6.09 11.14 -2.34
N ALA A 93 -5.07 10.64 -1.63
CA ALA A 93 -4.25 11.43 -0.72
C ALA A 93 -2.95 11.89 -1.39
N LEU A 94 -2.74 13.21 -1.46
CA LEU A 94 -1.51 13.81 -1.97
C LEU A 94 -0.73 14.46 -0.84
N LEU A 95 0.48 13.94 -0.56
CA LEU A 95 1.44 14.60 0.32
C LEU A 95 2.35 15.52 -0.49
N VAL A 96 2.53 16.76 -0.04
CA VAL A 96 3.44 17.75 -0.64
C VAL A 96 4.40 18.31 0.41
N ASP A 97 5.55 18.81 -0.04
CA ASP A 97 6.50 19.52 0.83
C ASP A 97 5.86 20.79 1.41
N ALA A 98 5.96 21.02 2.73
CA ALA A 98 5.50 22.28 3.33
C ALA A 98 6.46 23.45 3.02
N GLU A 99 5.92 24.65 2.75
CA GLU A 99 6.74 25.82 2.37
C GLU A 99 7.72 26.29 3.46
N GLU A 100 7.36 26.15 4.74
CA GLU A 100 8.00 26.90 5.83
C GLU A 100 9.29 26.28 6.40
N ASP A 101 9.60 25.00 6.17
CA ASP A 101 10.60 24.27 7.00
C ASP A 101 11.85 23.77 6.25
N LYS A 102 12.19 24.30 5.06
CA LYS A 102 13.47 23.97 4.40
C LYS A 102 14.74 24.35 5.20
N ALA A 103 14.58 25.16 6.25
CA ALA A 103 15.66 25.63 7.11
C ALA A 103 15.90 24.76 8.36
N LYS A 104 15.01 23.80 8.67
CA LYS A 104 15.18 22.83 9.74
C LYS A 104 15.24 21.46 9.10
N ASP A 105 16.16 20.60 9.53
CA ASP A 105 16.45 19.29 8.93
C ASP A 105 15.32 18.25 9.14
N GLU A 106 14.07 18.70 9.32
CA GLU A 106 12.88 17.89 9.54
C GLU A 106 11.95 18.02 8.34
N ASP A 107 11.78 16.93 7.59
CA ASP A 107 10.78 16.84 6.53
C ASP A 107 9.38 17.11 7.15
N LYS A 108 8.69 18.16 6.70
CA LYS A 108 7.27 18.42 7.01
C LYS A 108 6.45 18.36 5.73
N VAL A 109 5.26 17.78 5.84
CA VAL A 109 4.35 17.61 4.70
C VAL A 109 2.97 18.16 5.01
N GLN A 110 2.29 18.63 3.97
CA GLN A 110 0.85 18.88 3.98
C GLN A 110 0.16 17.80 3.17
N CYS A 111 -1.03 17.38 3.61
CA CYS A 111 -1.84 16.39 2.92
C CYS A 111 -3.09 17.03 2.33
N TYR A 112 -3.35 16.74 1.06
CA TYR A 112 -4.51 17.23 0.33
C TYR A 112 -5.34 16.07 -0.24
N ALA A 113 -6.65 16.21 -0.15
CA ALA A 113 -7.60 15.36 -0.87
C ALA A 113 -7.63 15.72 -2.35
N LEU A 114 -7.49 14.68 -3.17
CA LEU A 114 -7.71 14.73 -4.59
C LEU A 114 -9.17 14.42 -4.87
N ALA A 115 -9.84 15.33 -5.56
CA ALA A 115 -11.24 15.21 -5.92
C ALA A 115 -11.42 15.44 -7.42
N PRO A 116 -12.54 14.98 -8.00
CA PRO A 116 -12.94 15.40 -9.34
C PRO A 116 -13.02 16.92 -9.45
N ILE A 117 -12.37 17.49 -10.47
CA ILE A 117 -12.37 18.92 -10.78
C ILE A 117 -12.95 19.17 -12.16
N ASN A 118 -13.50 20.37 -12.36
CA ASN A 118 -13.87 20.82 -13.69
C ASN A 118 -12.60 21.08 -14.51
N PRO A 119 -12.57 20.67 -15.78
CA PRO A 119 -11.48 21.04 -16.67
C PRO A 119 -11.37 22.56 -16.79
N PRO A 120 -10.14 23.10 -16.95
CA PRO A 120 -9.95 24.49 -17.32
C PRO A 120 -10.74 24.84 -18.59
N GLN A 121 -11.09 26.12 -18.72
CA GLN A 121 -11.73 26.61 -19.95
C GLN A 121 -10.88 26.24 -21.17
N ASP A 122 -11.54 25.72 -22.22
CA ASP A 122 -10.93 25.29 -23.48
C ASP A 122 -10.00 24.06 -23.40
N ALA A 123 -9.94 23.37 -22.25
CA ALA A 123 -9.24 22.09 -22.17
C ALA A 123 -10.00 20.99 -22.95
N LEU A 124 -9.26 20.24 -23.76
CA LEU A 124 -9.78 19.11 -24.54
C LEU A 124 -9.13 17.81 -24.06
N THR A 125 -9.90 16.73 -24.03
CA THR A 125 -9.42 15.38 -23.73
C THR A 125 -10.16 14.37 -24.60
N ASP A 126 -9.47 13.29 -24.98
CA ASP A 126 -10.02 12.12 -25.66
C ASP A 126 -10.52 11.03 -24.68
N LEU A 127 -10.35 11.25 -23.38
CA LEU A 127 -10.83 10.36 -22.32
C LEU A 127 -12.33 10.62 -22.08
N THR A 128 -13.18 9.71 -22.55
CA THR A 128 -14.63 9.74 -22.28
C THR A 128 -14.93 9.08 -20.93
N ASP A 129 -16.00 9.52 -20.25
CA ASP A 129 -16.51 8.95 -18.99
C ASP A 129 -15.54 8.99 -17.77
N LEU A 130 -14.48 9.79 -17.87
CA LEU A 130 -13.54 10.05 -16.77
C LEU A 130 -13.59 11.52 -16.35
N ALA A 131 -13.33 11.77 -15.07
CA ALA A 131 -13.15 13.11 -14.54
C ALA A 131 -11.67 13.40 -14.33
N LEU A 132 -11.28 14.66 -14.54
CA LEU A 132 -9.98 15.14 -14.09
C LEU A 132 -9.98 15.14 -12.56
N VAL A 133 -8.89 14.66 -11.98
CA VAL A 133 -8.72 14.59 -10.52
C VAL A 133 -7.59 15.54 -10.13
N GLY A 134 -7.84 16.38 -9.13
CA GLY A 134 -6.86 17.35 -8.64
C GLY A 134 -7.23 17.89 -7.26
N HIS A 135 -6.37 18.73 -6.72
CA HIS A 135 -6.60 19.41 -5.45
C HIS A 135 -7.39 20.72 -5.66
N VAL A 136 -8.24 21.05 -4.70
CA VAL A 136 -8.91 22.36 -4.61
C VAL A 136 -8.75 22.83 -3.16
N PRO A 137 -7.98 23.90 -2.87
CA PRO A 137 -7.40 24.90 -3.77
C PRO A 137 -6.17 24.43 -4.56
N HIS A 138 -5.67 25.27 -5.47
CA HIS A 138 -4.46 24.98 -6.25
C HIS A 138 -3.19 25.00 -5.38
N VAL A 139 -2.55 23.84 -5.22
CA VAL A 139 -1.27 23.57 -4.55
C VAL A 139 -0.13 23.71 -5.57
N LYS A 140 0.92 24.47 -5.24
CA LYS A 140 2.09 24.70 -6.12
C LYS A 140 3.28 23.81 -5.75
N GLU A 141 3.23 23.28 -4.54
CA GLU A 141 4.26 22.48 -3.90
C GLU A 141 4.41 21.14 -4.62
N LYS A 142 5.63 20.60 -4.58
CA LYS A 142 5.93 19.34 -5.24
C LYS A 142 5.43 18.16 -4.39
N PRO A 143 4.99 17.06 -5.02
CA PRO A 143 4.72 15.83 -4.30
C PRO A 143 5.93 15.39 -3.47
N TYR A 144 5.69 15.01 -2.22
CA TYR A 144 6.72 14.55 -1.30
C TYR A 144 7.30 13.22 -1.77
N HIS A 145 8.56 13.24 -2.18
CA HIS A 145 9.21 12.09 -2.82
C HIS A 145 9.40 10.86 -1.91
N LYS A 146 9.30 11.01 -0.58
CA LYS A 146 9.37 9.91 0.39
C LYS A 146 8.01 9.60 1.03
N ALA A 147 6.90 9.90 0.35
CA ALA A 147 5.57 9.60 0.85
C ALA A 147 5.45 8.11 1.28
N PRO A 148 4.99 7.83 2.51
CA PRO A 148 4.84 6.45 2.97
C PRO A 148 3.77 5.74 2.15
N ARG A 149 4.11 4.54 1.68
CA ARG A 149 3.21 3.71 0.86
C ARG A 149 2.10 3.06 1.65
N HIS A 150 2.27 2.95 2.96
CA HIS A 150 1.27 2.43 3.86
C HIS A 150 1.08 3.40 5.02
N TRP A 151 -0.17 3.62 5.40
CA TRP A 151 -0.56 4.49 6.49
C TRP A 151 -0.96 3.65 7.68
N ASN A 152 -0.57 4.08 8.88
CA ASN A 152 -1.07 3.47 10.09
C ASN A 152 -2.59 3.67 10.22
N TRP A 153 -3.23 2.82 11.02
CA TRP A 153 -4.68 2.81 11.13
C TRP A 153 -5.28 4.14 11.60
N GLY A 154 -4.64 4.84 12.56
CA GLY A 154 -5.16 6.11 13.08
C GLY A 154 -5.21 7.20 12.01
N THR A 155 -4.15 7.29 11.22
CA THR A 155 -4.06 8.20 10.06
C THR A 155 -5.09 7.85 8.99
N MET A 156 -5.18 6.57 8.61
CA MET A 156 -6.15 6.08 7.63
C MET A 156 -7.60 6.34 8.09
N GLN A 157 -7.90 6.12 9.37
CA GLN A 157 -9.22 6.38 9.92
C GLN A 157 -9.56 7.88 9.85
N SER A 158 -8.61 8.74 10.21
CA SER A 158 -8.79 10.19 10.15
C SER A 158 -9.05 10.66 8.71
N TRP A 159 -8.36 10.06 7.72
CA TRP A 159 -8.60 10.29 6.30
C TRP A 159 -10.02 9.93 5.87
N LEU A 160 -10.44 8.70 6.14
CA LEU A 160 -11.75 8.19 5.75
C LEU A 160 -12.91 8.97 6.38
N MET A 161 -12.68 9.57 7.54
CA MET A 161 -13.68 10.38 8.26
C MET A 161 -13.67 11.86 7.82
N GLY A 162 -12.82 12.25 6.87
CA GLY A 162 -12.68 13.64 6.43
C GLY A 162 -12.07 14.57 7.49
N ALA A 163 -11.45 14.01 8.52
CA ALA A 163 -10.79 14.76 9.59
C ALA A 163 -9.31 15.04 9.30
N PHE A 164 -8.83 14.60 8.13
CA PHE A 164 -7.44 14.70 7.69
C PHE A 164 -7.28 15.85 6.69
N ASP A 165 -7.74 17.03 7.09
CA ASP A 165 -7.47 18.27 6.36
C ASP A 165 -6.47 19.05 7.21
N THR A 166 -5.19 18.89 6.88
CA THR A 166 -4.12 19.45 7.71
C THR A 166 -3.67 20.77 7.11
N ASP A 167 -4.39 21.85 7.45
CA ASP A 167 -3.89 23.23 7.27
C ASP A 167 -2.50 23.40 7.92
N LYS A 168 -2.16 22.52 8.88
CA LYS A 168 -0.87 22.48 9.57
C LYS A 168 0.04 21.39 8.99
N PRO A 169 1.32 21.69 8.72
CA PRO A 169 2.30 20.67 8.36
C PRO A 169 2.42 19.58 9.43
N ILE A 170 2.56 18.33 8.99
CA ILE A 170 2.75 17.15 9.83
C ILE A 170 4.07 16.46 9.52
N ASP A 171 4.60 15.69 10.46
CA ASP A 171 5.78 14.85 10.24
C ASP A 171 5.34 13.59 9.47
N PRO A 172 5.87 13.32 8.26
CA PRO A 172 5.49 12.16 7.46
C PRO A 172 5.74 10.83 8.18
N LYS A 173 6.65 10.75 9.16
CA LYS A 173 6.89 9.54 9.97
C LYS A 173 5.71 9.18 10.87
N THR A 174 4.83 10.14 11.16
CA THR A 174 3.62 9.90 11.95
C THR A 174 2.48 9.30 11.12
N ILE A 175 2.60 9.35 9.79
CA ILE A 175 1.61 8.81 8.84
C ILE A 175 1.83 7.30 8.68
N GLY A 176 3.07 6.86 8.50
CA GLY A 176 3.45 5.45 8.42
C GLY A 176 4.91 5.22 8.08
#